data_AF-A0A5J5QVN4-F1
#
_entry.id   AF-A0A5J5QVN4-F1
#
_cell.length_a   1.000
_cell.length_b   1.000
_cell.length_c   1.000
_cell.angle_alpha   90.00
_cell.angle_beta   90.00
_cell.angle_gamma   90.00
#
_symmetry.space_group_name_H-M   'P 1'
#
loop_
_entity.id
_entity.type
_entity.pdbx_description
1 polymer ?
#
loop_
_entity_poly.entity_id
_entity_poly.type
_entity_poly.pdbx_seq_one_letter_code
_entity_poly.pdbx_strand_id
1 'polypeptide(L)'
;ERIVAEWPKDKKIAPKGANDIKLINTGKILENNKMVGQCRVPFGDLPKAVNAMHVVVQPSVTKVKTEKEEDEVPRKNLYPCSIL
;
A
#
# COMPACT_ATOMS: atom_id res chain seq x y z
N GLU A 1 7.13 -9.75 6.10
CA GLU A 1 5.96 -10.59 6.46
C GLU A 1 5.28 -10.23 7.78
N ARG A 2 5.96 -9.65 8.78
CA ARG A 2 5.39 -9.33 10.11
C ARG A 2 4.00 -8.68 10.09
N ILE A 3 3.78 -7.68 9.24
CA ILE A 3 2.50 -6.95 9.14
C ILE A 3 1.34 -7.86 8.73
N VAL A 4 1.57 -8.82 7.82
CA VAL A 4 0.53 -9.77 7.40
C VAL A 4 0.20 -10.73 8.55
N ALA A 5 1.23 -11.19 9.27
CA ALA A 5 1.07 -12.14 10.38
C ALA A 5 0.40 -11.52 11.61
N GLU A 6 0.72 -10.26 11.91
CA GLU A 6 0.20 -9.51 13.06
C GLU A 6 -1.06 -8.69 12.70
N TRP A 7 -1.67 -8.96 11.53
CA TRP A 7 -2.82 -8.19 11.08
C TRP A 7 -4.01 -8.34 12.05
N PRO A 8 -4.67 -7.24 12.44
CA PRO A 8 -5.84 -7.28 13.32
C PRO A 8 -6.98 -8.11 12.70
N LYS A 9 -7.46 -9.10 13.46
CA LYS A 9 -8.49 -10.06 13.00
C LYS A 9 -9.89 -9.44 12.89
N ASP A 10 -10.11 -8.28 13.51
CA ASP A 10 -11.36 -7.53 13.51
C ASP A 10 -11.56 -6.66 12.25
N LYS A 11 -10.57 -6.59 11.36
CA LYS A 11 -10.68 -5.79 10.12
C LYS A 11 -11.35 -6.59 8.99
N LYS A 12 -12.33 -5.94 8.35
CA LYS A 12 -13.02 -6.47 7.16
C LYS A 12 -12.11 -6.70 5.95
N ILE A 13 -10.99 -5.97 5.87
CA ILE A 13 -10.00 -6.08 4.80
C ILE A 13 -8.71 -6.58 5.42
N ALA A 14 -8.21 -7.71 4.91
CA ALA A 14 -6.95 -8.32 5.31
C ALA A 14 -6.06 -8.53 4.08
N PRO A 15 -4.75 -8.25 4.17
CA PRO A 15 -3.81 -8.51 3.09
C PRO A 15 -3.62 -10.02 2.91
N LYS A 16 -3.61 -10.53 1.67
CA LYS A 16 -3.32 -11.95 1.41
C LYS A 16 -1.82 -12.21 1.39
N GLY A 17 -1.02 -11.18 1.13
CA GLY A 17 0.43 -11.24 1.17
C GLY A 17 1.05 -9.85 1.14
N ALA A 18 2.39 -9.80 1.14
CA ALA A 18 3.15 -8.54 1.15
C ALA A 18 2.89 -7.66 -0.07
N ASN A 19 2.49 -8.24 -1.21
CA ASN A 19 2.17 -7.49 -2.44
C ASN A 19 0.88 -6.67 -2.32
N ASP A 20 0.00 -7.03 -1.39
CA ASP A 20 -1.23 -6.28 -1.13
C ASP A 20 -1.01 -5.12 -0.15
N ILE A 21 0.21 -4.92 0.34
CA ILE A 21 0.53 -3.91 1.34
C ILE A 21 1.38 -2.81 0.71
N LYS A 22 1.02 -1.56 1.00
CA LYS A 22 1.86 -0.39 0.78
C LYS A 22 2.17 0.26 2.10
N LEU A 23 3.47 0.39 2.40
CA LEU A 23 3.96 1.14 3.54
C LEU A 23 4.14 2.60 3.14
N ILE A 24 3.69 3.52 3.98
CA ILE A 24 3.85 4.95 3.76
C ILE A 24 4.54 5.56 4.99
N ASN A 25 5.66 6.23 4.75
CA ASN A 25 6.39 6.97 5.77
C ASN A 25 6.55 8.44 5.34
N THR A 26 6.11 9.38 6.18
CA THR A 26 6.21 10.83 5.92
C THR A 26 5.80 11.25 4.50
N GLY A 27 4.68 10.70 4.02
CA GLY A 27 4.15 10.99 2.67
C GLY A 27 4.82 10.27 1.50
N LYS A 28 5.79 9.37 1.75
CA LYS A 28 6.43 8.54 0.71
C LYS A 28 6.00 7.09 0.84
N ILE A 29 5.59 6.49 -0.28
CA ILE A 29 5.37 5.04 -0.37
C ILE A 29 6.74 4.35 -0.37
N LEU A 30 6.92 3.38 0.51
CA LEU A 30 8.13 2.59 0.62
C LEU A 30 8.05 1.39 -0.33
N GLU A 31 9.14 1.13 -1.04
CA GLU A 31 9.30 -0.05 -1.88
C GLU A 31 9.69 -1.26 -1.01
N ASN A 32 9.10 -2.42 -1.28
CA ASN A 32 9.32 -3.65 -0.51
C ASN A 32 10.79 -4.10 -0.44
N ASN A 33 11.61 -3.70 -1.42
CA ASN A 33 13.00 -4.12 -1.53
C ASN A 33 13.98 -3.18 -0.80
N LYS A 34 13.49 -2.10 -0.19
CA LYS A 34 14.31 -1.12 0.53
C LYS A 34 14.25 -1.39 2.03
N MET A 35 15.41 -1.28 2.69
CA MET A 35 15.46 -1.37 4.14
C MET A 35 14.86 -0.10 4.77
N VAL A 36 14.20 -0.24 5.92
CA VAL A 36 13.64 0.90 6.67
C VAL A 36 14.68 1.99 6.93
N GLY A 37 15.94 1.62 7.18
CA GLY A 37 17.06 2.56 7.35
C GLY A 37 17.40 3.42 6.12
N GLN A 38 17.04 2.96 4.92
CA GLN A 38 17.20 3.70 3.66
C GLN A 38 15.98 4.59 3.35
N CYS A 39 14.87 4.37 4.06
CA CYS A 39 13.66 5.16 3.96
C CYS A 39 13.59 6.29 5.00
N ARG A 40 14.70 6.52 5.71
CA ARG A 40 14.84 7.58 6.70
C ARG A 40 14.71 8.95 6.03
N VAL A 41 13.77 9.74 6.53
CA VAL A 41 13.63 11.14 6.15
C VAL A 41 14.63 11.98 6.96
N PRO A 42 15.29 12.98 6.34
CA PRO A 42 16.37 13.74 6.98
C PRO A 42 15.96 14.51 8.26
N PHE A 43 14.66 14.74 8.46
CA PHE A 43 14.15 15.64 9.51
C PHE A 43 13.28 14.96 10.59
N GLY A 44 13.19 13.63 10.62
CA GLY A 44 12.20 12.94 11.48
C GLY A 44 12.72 11.85 12.42
N ASP A 45 13.97 11.40 12.27
CA ASP A 45 14.44 10.18 12.94
C ASP A 45 15.26 10.51 14.19
N LEU A 46 14.56 10.71 15.32
CA LEU A 46 15.20 10.75 16.64
C LEU A 46 15.52 9.30 17.07
N PRO A 47 16.73 8.97 17.56
CA PRO A 47 17.16 7.60 17.86
C PRO A 47 16.39 6.89 18.99
N LYS A 48 15.38 7.54 19.59
CA LYS A 48 14.43 6.98 20.56
C LYS A 48 12.96 7.16 20.18
N ALA A 49 12.67 7.78 19.03
CA ALA A 49 11.31 7.99 18.58
C ALA A 49 10.79 6.73 17.88
N VAL A 50 9.55 6.37 18.19
CA VAL A 50 8.84 5.33 17.45
C VAL A 50 8.56 5.85 16.05
N ASN A 51 9.09 5.17 15.03
CA ASN A 51 8.79 5.48 13.63
C ASN A 51 7.39 4.99 13.29
N ALA A 52 6.41 5.89 13.36
CA ALA A 52 5.04 5.61 12.95
C ALA A 52 4.93 5.59 11.41
N MET A 53 4.45 4.47 10.86
CA MET A 53 4.17 4.32 9.44
C MET A 53 2.69 4.04 9.21
N HIS A 54 2.18 4.49 8.07
CA HIS A 54 0.84 4.14 7.62
C HIS A 54 0.89 2.87 6.77
N VAL A 55 -0.01 1.94 7.04
CA VAL A 55 -0.14 0.69 6.27
C VAL A 55 -1.44 0.76 5.48
N VAL A 56 -1.34 0.64 4.16
CA VAL A 56 -2.49 0.58 3.26
C VAL A 56 -2.59 -0.82 2.68
N VAL A 57 -3.75 -1.45 2.83
CA VAL A 57 -4.06 -2.71 2.15
C VAL A 57 -4.75 -2.39 0.84
N GLN A 58 -4.04 -2.65 -0.25
CA GLN A 58 -4.57 -2.56 -1.60
C GLN A 58 -4.53 -3.97 -2.20
N PRO A 59 -5.65 -4.72 -2.18
CA PRO A 59 -5.71 -6.04 -2.78
C PRO A 59 -5.26 -5.96 -4.24
N SER A 60 -4.23 -6.74 -4.58
CA SER A 60 -3.80 -6.86 -5.98
C SER A 60 -4.94 -7.51 -6.77
N VAL A 61 -5.53 -6.75 -7.70
CA VAL A 61 -6.46 -7.30 -8.67
C VAL A 61 -5.61 -8.18 -9.58
N THR A 62 -5.72 -9.50 -9.43
CA THR A 62 -5.11 -10.45 -10.36
C THR A 62 -5.58 -10.05 -11.75
N LYS A 63 -4.70 -9.46 -12.57
CA LYS A 63 -4.92 -9.37 -14.01
C LYS A 63 -4.93 -10.82 -14.50
N VAL A 64 -6.12 -11.41 -14.53
CA VAL A 64 -6.36 -12.63 -15.28
C VAL A 64 -6.04 -12.27 -16.73
N LYS A 65 -4.89 -12.76 -17.21
CA LYS A 65 -4.60 -12.87 -18.63
C LYS A 65 -5.64 -13.84 -19.20
N THR A 66 -6.76 -13.32 -19.68
CA THR A 66 -7.59 -14.01 -20.66
C THR A 66 -7.60 -13.10 -21.88
N GLU A 67 -6.89 -13.53 -22.92
CA GLU A 67 -7.10 -12.99 -24.27
C GLU A 67 -8.53 -13.29 -24.72
N LYS A 68 -9.15 -12.30 -25.39
CA LYS A 68 -10.49 -12.28 -26.00
C LYS A 68 -11.63 -12.16 -24.97
N GLU A 69 -12.60 -11.27 -25.07
CA GLU A 69 -13.17 -10.53 -26.21
C GLU A 69 -13.85 -9.26 -25.67
N GLU A 70 -14.14 -8.34 -26.59
CA GLU A 70 -14.87 -7.08 -26.43
C GLU A 70 -16.20 -7.24 -25.66
N ASP A 71 -16.41 -6.47 -24.60
CA ASP A 71 -17.72 -5.89 -24.29
C ASP A 71 -17.54 -4.60 -23.47
N GLU A 72 -18.12 -3.54 -23.99
CA GLU A 72 -18.06 -2.16 -23.55
C GLU A 72 -18.80 -1.98 -22.21
N VAL A 73 -18.09 -1.64 -21.13
CA VAL A 73 -18.73 -1.17 -19.89
C VAL A 73 -18.17 0.21 -19.52
N PRO A 74 -19.04 1.24 -19.29
CA PRO A 74 -18.62 2.63 -19.34
C PRO A 74 -17.67 2.96 -18.20
N ARG A 75 -16.59 3.68 -18.51
CA ARG A 75 -15.67 4.30 -17.54
C ARG A 75 -16.47 5.19 -16.59
N LYS A 76 -16.87 4.67 -15.44
CA LYS A 76 -17.47 5.46 -14.37
C LYS A 76 -16.38 6.36 -13.77
N ASN A 77 -16.40 7.61 -14.20
CA ASN A 77 -15.75 8.82 -13.69
C ASN A 77 -14.72 8.59 -12.57
N LEU A 78 -13.44 8.45 -12.93
CA LEU A 78 -12.36 8.80 -12.02
C LEU A 78 -12.33 10.33 -11.93
N TYR A 79 -12.87 10.88 -10.84
CA TYR A 79 -12.59 12.26 -10.46
C TYR A 79 -11.19 12.29 -9.83
N PRO A 80 -10.18 12.92 -10.46
CA PRO A 80 -8.93 13.17 -9.76
C PRO A 80 -9.24 14.12 -8.60
N CYS A 81 -9.04 13.66 -7.37
CA CYS A 81 -9.04 14.54 -6.21
C CYS A 81 -7.86 15.52 -6.38
N SER A 82 -8.15 16.75 -6.80
CA SER A 82 -7.20 17.84 -6.75
C SER A 82 -6.99 18.25 -5.30
N ILE A 83 -5.73 18.32 -4.87
CA ILE A 83 -5.37 18.94 -3.59
C ILE A 83 -5.36 20.46 -3.85
N LEU A 84 -6.15 21.21 -3.08
CA LEU A 84 -6.15 22.68 -3.06
C LEU A 84 -4.90 23.22 -2.37
#